data_AF-A0A7W1SN22-F1
#
_entry.id   AF-A0A7W1SN22-F1
#
_cell.length_a   1.000
_cell.length_b   1.000
_cell.length_c   1.000
_cell.angle_alpha   90.00
_cell.angle_beta   90.00
_cell.angle_gamma   90.00
#
_symmetry.space_group_name_H-M   'P 1'
#
loop_
_entity.id
_entity.type
_entity.pdbx_description
1 polymer ?
#
loop_
_entity_poly.entity_id
_entity_poly.type
_entity_poly.pdbx_seq_one_letter_code
_entity_poly.pdbx_strand_id
1 'polypeptide(L)'
;MSGKSEVDLASSTTWGRGCVISAFTKVKISGPFVMGRGVQISTGCFVGAGPAGLTLGDDVLISPNCTILTGTYVFDRLDVPLQKQGTVGKGVRIG
;
A
#
# COMPACT_ATOMS: atom_id res chain seq x y z
N MET A 1 3.50 -0.98 15.71
CA MET A 1 4.17 -1.63 14.56
C MET A 1 5.14 -2.66 15.09
N SER A 2 5.24 -3.83 14.46
CA SER A 2 6.25 -4.82 14.85
C SER A 2 7.64 -4.36 14.43
N GLY A 3 8.67 -4.53 15.26
CA GLY A 3 10.06 -4.24 14.87
C GLY A 3 10.60 -5.10 13.70
N LYS A 4 9.82 -6.10 13.26
CA LYS A 4 10.14 -7.00 12.14
C LYS A 4 9.41 -6.63 10.83
N SER A 5 8.64 -5.54 10.80
CA SER A 5 8.05 -5.03 9.54
C SER A 5 9.00 -4.05 8.87
N GLU A 6 9.08 -4.08 7.53
CA GLU A 6 9.80 -3.07 6.74
C GLU A 6 8.79 -2.06 6.20
N VAL A 7 8.88 -0.82 6.66
CA VAL A 7 7.87 0.19 6.39
C VAL A 7 8.56 1.46 5.91
N ASP A 8 8.35 1.77 4.63
CA ASP A 8 8.83 2.97 3.95
C ASP A 8 7.60 3.81 3.57
N LEU A 9 7.46 4.96 4.23
CA LEU A 9 6.26 5.77 4.23
C LEU A 9 6.56 7.18 3.75
N ALA A 10 5.68 7.70 2.90
CA ALA A 10 5.66 9.11 2.58
C ALA A 10 5.47 9.98 3.83
N SER A 11 6.03 11.18 3.82
CA SER A 11 5.87 12.16 4.91
C SER A 11 4.41 12.55 5.17
N SER A 12 3.53 12.43 4.16
CA SER A 12 2.10 12.71 4.23
C SER A 12 1.27 11.60 4.90
N THR A 13 1.91 10.67 5.58
CA THR A 13 1.25 9.49 6.13
C THR A 13 0.47 9.81 7.41
N THR A 14 -0.80 9.38 7.51
CA THR A 14 -1.71 9.65 8.65
C THR A 14 -2.45 8.41 9.13
N TRP A 15 -2.50 8.20 10.45
CA TRP A 15 -2.96 6.95 11.07
C TRP A 15 -3.94 7.26 12.20
N GLY A 16 -5.09 6.58 12.17
CA GLY A 16 -6.04 6.57 13.26
C GLY A 16 -5.56 5.76 14.46
N ARG A 17 -6.30 5.85 15.57
CA ARG A 17 -5.99 5.09 16.79
C ARG A 17 -6.18 3.58 16.57
N GLY A 18 -5.33 2.78 17.22
CA GLY A 18 -5.47 1.32 17.23
C GLY A 18 -4.99 0.61 15.97
N CYS A 19 -4.29 1.30 15.06
CA CYS A 19 -3.75 0.68 13.85
C CYS A 19 -2.59 -0.29 14.15
N VAL A 20 -2.58 -1.41 13.46
CA VAL A 20 -1.55 -2.45 13.59
C VAL A 20 -1.01 -2.85 12.22
N ILE A 21 0.32 -2.87 12.12
CA ILE A 21 1.03 -3.57 11.05
C ILE A 21 1.87 -4.66 11.71
N SER A 22 1.53 -5.90 11.38
CA SER A 22 2.14 -7.11 11.92
C SER A 22 3.54 -7.38 11.36
N ALA A 23 4.25 -8.30 12.00
CA ALA A 23 5.61 -8.70 11.62
C ALA A 23 5.67 -9.21 10.17
N PHE A 24 6.84 -9.10 9.53
CA PHE A 24 7.09 -9.62 8.18
C PHE A 24 6.21 -9.02 7.08
N THR A 25 5.47 -7.96 7.39
CA THR A 25 4.75 -7.16 6.41
C THR A 25 5.65 -6.07 5.89
N LYS A 26 5.55 -5.85 4.58
CA LYS A 26 6.29 -4.81 3.85
C LYS A 26 5.31 -3.77 3.32
N VAL A 27 5.53 -2.52 3.71
CA VAL A 27 4.75 -1.37 3.23
C VAL A 27 5.69 -0.41 2.53
N LYS A 28 5.44 -0.14 1.25
CA LYS A 28 6.23 0.77 0.41
C LYS A 28 5.31 1.74 -0.28
N ILE A 29 5.19 2.95 0.25
CA ILE A 29 4.24 3.94 -0.24
C ILE A 29 4.93 5.29 -0.42
N SER A 30 4.94 5.80 -1.66
CA SER A 30 5.55 7.09 -1.99
C SER A 30 4.57 8.27 -2.01
N GLY A 31 3.26 7.99 -2.09
CA GLY A 31 2.19 8.99 -2.03
C GLY A 31 1.47 9.07 -0.68
N PRO A 32 0.34 9.78 -0.59
CA PRO A 32 -0.47 9.82 0.62
C PRO A 32 -0.87 8.42 1.10
N PHE A 33 -0.57 8.11 2.35
CA PHE A 33 -1.03 6.88 3.00
C PHE A 33 -1.90 7.23 4.21
N VAL A 34 -3.16 6.82 4.16
CA VAL A 34 -4.12 7.06 5.24
C VAL A 34 -4.59 5.72 5.77
N MET A 35 -4.48 5.52 7.08
CA MET A 35 -5.14 4.43 7.80
C MET A 35 -6.18 5.03 8.74
N GLY A 36 -7.44 4.65 8.61
CA GLY A 36 -8.52 5.00 9.54
C GLY A 36 -8.28 4.44 10.95
N ARG A 37 -9.28 4.47 11.82
CA ARG A 37 -9.21 3.85 13.15
C ARG A 37 -9.26 2.32 13.03
N GLY A 38 -8.53 1.61 13.89
CA GLY A 38 -8.70 0.17 14.05
C GLY A 38 -8.24 -0.70 12.87
N VAL A 39 -7.45 -0.13 11.95
CA VAL A 39 -6.96 -0.87 10.77
C VAL A 39 -5.93 -1.91 11.18
N GLN A 40 -6.09 -3.14 10.69
CA GLN A 40 -5.17 -4.25 10.95
C GLN A 40 -4.61 -4.81 9.65
N ILE A 41 -3.30 -4.75 9.49
CA ILE A 41 -2.58 -5.41 8.39
C ILE A 41 -1.83 -6.60 8.97
N SER A 42 -2.29 -7.80 8.62
CA SER A 42 -1.78 -9.06 9.13
C SER A 42 -0.36 -9.37 8.62
N THR A 43 0.23 -10.43 9.16
CA THR A 43 1.58 -10.89 8.83
C THR A 43 1.75 -11.21 7.34
N GLY A 44 2.97 -11.00 6.83
CA GLY A 44 3.38 -11.47 5.50
C GLY A 44 2.73 -10.71 4.34
N CYS A 45 2.11 -9.57 4.60
CA CYS A 45 1.48 -8.77 3.56
C CYS A 45 2.51 -7.94 2.79
N PHE A 46 2.19 -7.64 1.53
CA PHE A 46 2.88 -6.62 0.75
C PHE A 46 1.90 -5.52 0.36
N VAL A 47 2.21 -4.27 0.73
CA VAL A 47 1.41 -3.09 0.37
C VAL A 47 2.28 -2.10 -0.39
N GLY A 48 1.98 -1.92 -1.67
CA GLY A 48 2.69 -1.02 -2.56
C GLY A 48 1.75 0.04 -3.14
N ALA A 49 2.08 1.31 -2.94
CA ALA A 49 1.36 2.41 -3.57
C ALA A 49 2.31 3.49 -4.11
N GLY A 50 2.02 3.91 -5.34
CA GLY A 50 2.75 4.99 -6.00
C GLY A 50 2.32 6.38 -5.50
N PRO A 51 2.67 7.45 -6.25
CA PRO A 51 2.39 8.84 -5.86
C PRO A 51 0.91 9.16 -5.62
N ALA A 52 0.00 8.41 -6.24
CA ALA A 52 -1.45 8.58 -6.07
C ALA A 52 -1.97 8.10 -4.69
N GLY A 53 -1.16 7.34 -3.95
CA GLY A 53 -1.44 6.95 -2.57
C GLY A 53 -2.43 5.79 -2.37
N LEU A 54 -2.76 5.55 -1.11
CA LEU A 54 -3.69 4.52 -0.63
C LEU A 54 -4.41 5.03 0.63
N THR A 55 -5.73 4.86 0.68
CA THR A 55 -6.55 5.11 1.88
C THR A 55 -7.21 3.82 2.33
N LEU A 56 -6.97 3.44 3.58
CA LEU A 56 -7.70 2.41 4.31
C LEU A 56 -8.69 3.10 5.25
N GLY A 57 -9.98 2.79 5.13
CA GLY A 57 -11.03 3.31 5.98
C GLY A 57 -10.94 2.82 7.44
N ASP A 58 -11.98 3.09 8.22
CA ASP A 58 -12.05 2.60 9.60
C ASP A 58 -12.35 1.10 9.62
N ASP A 59 -11.80 0.41 10.63
CA ASP A 59 -12.04 -1.00 10.95
C ASP A 59 -11.75 -1.98 9.78
N VAL A 60 -10.82 -1.59 8.89
CA VAL A 60 -10.35 -2.42 7.79
C VAL A 60 -9.38 -3.50 8.29
N LEU A 61 -9.65 -4.75 7.93
CA LEU A 61 -8.75 -5.88 8.17
C LEU A 61 -8.20 -6.42 6.85
N ILE A 62 -6.88 -6.45 6.73
CA ILE A 62 -6.15 -7.13 5.65
C ILE A 62 -5.60 -8.44 6.22
N SER A 63 -6.11 -9.55 5.69
CA SER A 63 -5.74 -10.91 6.11
C SER A 63 -4.29 -11.27 5.78
N PRO A 64 -3.72 -12.31 6.42
CA PRO A 64 -2.32 -12.68 6.19
C PRO A 64 -2.01 -12.98 4.72
N ASN A 65 -0.79 -12.67 4.30
CA ASN A 65 -0.26 -12.93 2.96
C ASN A 65 -1.05 -12.26 1.81
N CYS A 66 -1.81 -11.21 2.08
CA CYS A 66 -2.42 -10.39 1.04
C CYS A 66 -1.40 -9.47 0.36
N THR A 67 -1.59 -9.25 -0.94
CA THR A 67 -0.83 -8.27 -1.72
C THR A 67 -1.76 -7.17 -2.22
N ILE A 68 -1.42 -5.92 -1.93
CA ILE A 68 -2.14 -4.72 -2.38
C ILE A 68 -1.18 -3.90 -3.24
N LEU A 69 -1.56 -3.67 -4.50
CA LEU A 69 -0.83 -2.82 -5.44
C LEU A 69 -1.81 -1.82 -6.05
N THR A 70 -1.51 -0.52 -5.94
CA THR A 70 -2.40 0.55 -6.45
C THR A 70 -1.99 1.11 -7.81
N GLY A 71 -0.83 0.69 -8.32
CA GLY A 71 -0.32 1.06 -9.63
C GLY A 71 -0.26 -0.14 -10.58
N THR A 72 -0.31 0.15 -11.88
CA THR A 72 -0.10 -0.82 -12.95
C THR A 72 0.91 -0.28 -13.96
N TYR A 73 1.42 -1.16 -14.81
CA TYR A 73 2.22 -0.77 -15.96
C TYR A 73 1.35 -0.19 -17.06
N VAL A 74 1.91 0.73 -17.85
CA VAL A 74 1.36 1.04 -19.17
C VAL A 74 1.64 -0.14 -20.10
N PHE A 75 0.65 -0.54 -20.90
CA PHE A 75 0.70 -1.74 -21.74
C PHE A 75 0.15 -1.51 -23.17
N ASP A 76 0.10 -0.26 -23.61
CA ASP A 76 -0.50 0.13 -24.90
C ASP A 76 0.40 -0.15 -26.11
N ARG A 77 1.70 -0.40 -25.89
CA ARG A 77 2.69 -0.64 -26.95
C ARG A 77 3.22 -2.05 -26.93
N LEU A 78 3.06 -2.77 -28.04
CA LEU A 78 3.59 -4.13 -28.20
C LEU A 78 5.08 -4.15 -28.63
N ASP A 79 5.59 -3.03 -29.13
CA ASP A 79 6.94 -2.87 -29.64
C ASP A 79 7.96 -2.40 -28.58
N VAL A 80 7.48 -2.04 -27.38
CA VAL A 80 8.32 -1.58 -26.25
C VAL A 80 8.19 -2.59 -25.09
N PRO A 81 9.29 -3.04 -24.45
CA PRO A 81 9.19 -3.89 -23.26
C PRO A 81 8.43 -3.20 -22.12
N LEU A 82 7.55 -3.94 -21.43
CA LEU A 82 6.63 -3.42 -20.40
C LEU A 82 7.32 -2.52 -19.36
N GLN A 83 8.50 -2.91 -18.89
CA GLN A 83 9.27 -2.18 -17.88
C GLN A 83 9.76 -0.80 -18.34
N LYS A 84 9.75 -0.52 -19.65
CA LYS A 84 10.15 0.76 -20.24
C LYS A 84 8.96 1.65 -20.60
N GLN A 85 7.73 1.15 -20.48
CA GLN A 85 6.51 1.91 -20.82
C GLN A 85 6.03 2.83 -19.70
N GLY A 86 6.62 2.70 -18.50
CA GLY A 86 6.24 3.48 -17.32
C GLY A 86 5.09 2.84 -16.55
N THR A 87 4.62 3.57 -15.54
CA THR A 87 3.54 3.11 -14.65
C THR A 87 2.47 4.19 -14.52
N VAL A 88 1.24 3.75 -14.28
CA VAL A 88 0.10 4.61 -13.99
C VAL A 88 -0.56 4.15 -12.70
N GLY A 89 -1.02 5.10 -11.91
CA GLY A 89 -1.71 4.84 -10.65
C GLY A 89 -2.83 5.83 -10.44
N LYS A 90 -3.86 5.38 -9.73
CA LYS A 90 -4.96 6.24 -9.24
C LYS A 90 -5.03 6.10 -7.73
N GLY A 91 -5.59 7.11 -7.06
CA GLY A 91 -5.85 7.00 -5.63
C GLY A 91 -6.80 5.84 -5.39
N VAL A 92 -6.42 4.92 -4.50
CA VAL A 92 -7.23 3.75 -4.14
C VAL A 92 -7.76 3.92 -2.72
N ARG A 93 -9.02 3.58 -2.53
CA ARG A 93 -9.67 3.51 -1.22
C ARG A 93 -10.21 2.10 -0.98
N ILE A 94 -9.93 1.55 0.21
CA ILE A 94 -10.48 0.29 0.70
C ILE A 94 -11.23 0.59 1.99
N GLY A 95 -12.53 0.26 2.03
CA GLY A 95 -13.42 0.60 3.14
C GLY A 95 -13.98 2.01 3.06
#